data_AF-A0A7C5TPA4-F1
#
_entry.id   AF-A0A7C5TPA4-F1
#
_cell.length_a   1.000
_cell.length_b   1.000
_cell.length_c   1.000
_cell.angle_alpha   90.00
_cell.angle_beta   90.00
_cell.angle_gamma   90.00
#
_symmetry.space_group_name_H-M   'P 1'
#
loop_
_entity.id
_entity.type
_entity.pdbx_description
1 polymer ?
#
loop_
_entity_poly.entity_id
_entity_poly.type
_entity_poly.pdbx_seq_one_letter_code
_entity_poly.pdbx_strand_id
1 'polypeptide(L)'
;MHAADIVKALALGADACALTTAALFALGCEYYRARNRGECPVGIAIQKPVLHRRLDVEAASVHLATFLEGTRKRTATCREASFGRRSRAWS
;
A
#
# COMPACT_ATOMS: atom_id res chain seq x y z
N MET A 1 -4.11 -6.43 0.82
CA MET A 1 -3.09 -7.26 0.17
C MET A 1 -2.03 -7.55 1.20
N HIS A 2 -1.94 -8.81 1.62
CA HIS A 2 -1.01 -9.28 2.63
C HIS A 2 0.31 -9.70 1.99
N ALA A 3 1.36 -9.87 2.80
CA ALA A 3 2.67 -10.33 2.33
C ALA A 3 2.59 -11.65 1.53
N ALA A 4 1.73 -12.58 1.92
CA ALA A 4 1.52 -13.84 1.20
C ALA A 4 0.92 -13.64 -0.20
N ASP A 5 0.03 -12.66 -0.38
CA ASP A 5 -0.53 -12.33 -1.70
C ASP A 5 0.56 -11.80 -2.64
N ILE A 6 1.46 -10.96 -2.10
CA ILE A 6 2.62 -10.43 -2.83
C ILE A 6 3.55 -11.58 -3.21
N VAL A 7 3.96 -12.41 -2.25
CA VAL A 7 4.83 -13.56 -2.49
C VAL A 7 4.22 -14.54 -3.49
N LYS A 8 2.91 -14.77 -3.46
CA LYS A 8 2.20 -15.60 -4.42
C LYS A 8 2.20 -14.98 -5.82
N ALA A 9 1.84 -13.72 -5.95
CA ALA A 9 1.83 -13.02 -7.24
C ALA A 9 3.23 -13.00 -7.88
N LEU A 10 4.23 -12.71 -7.04
CA LEU A 10 5.63 -12.86 -7.38
C LEU A 10 5.90 -14.30 -7.87
N ALA A 11 5.60 -15.34 -7.11
CA ALA A 11 5.85 -16.73 -7.49
C ALA A 11 5.19 -17.17 -8.81
N LEU A 12 4.11 -16.50 -9.22
CA LEU A 12 3.43 -16.70 -10.51
C LEU A 12 4.12 -15.99 -11.69
N GLY A 13 5.22 -15.27 -11.45
CA GLY A 13 6.00 -14.57 -12.47
C GLY A 13 5.71 -13.08 -12.60
N ALA A 14 5.06 -12.45 -11.61
CA ALA A 14 4.90 -10.99 -11.63
C ALA A 14 6.22 -10.29 -11.27
N ASP A 15 6.60 -9.26 -12.05
CA ASP A 15 7.77 -8.43 -11.74
C ASP A 15 7.51 -7.44 -10.58
N ALA A 16 6.25 -7.02 -10.40
CA ALA A 16 5.86 -6.05 -9.39
C ALA A 16 4.41 -6.24 -8.91
N CYS A 17 4.12 -5.73 -7.71
CA CYS A 17 2.78 -5.71 -7.12
C CYS A 17 2.39 -4.29 -6.71
N ALA A 18 1.28 -3.77 -7.25
CA ALA A 18 0.78 -2.44 -6.91
C ALA A 18 -0.11 -2.49 -5.65
N LEU A 19 0.26 -1.71 -4.62
CA LEU A 19 -0.42 -1.68 -3.32
C LEU A 19 -1.39 -0.50 -3.17
N THR A 20 -2.26 -0.26 -4.16
CA THR A 20 -3.05 0.98 -4.27
C THR A 20 -3.99 1.21 -3.08
N THR A 21 -4.95 0.30 -2.85
CA THR A 21 -5.96 0.49 -1.79
C THR A 21 -5.34 0.46 -0.40
N ALA A 22 -4.36 -0.42 -0.18
CA ALA A 22 -3.67 -0.51 1.11
C ALA A 22 -2.85 0.77 1.40
N ALA A 23 -2.19 1.34 0.40
CA ALA A 23 -1.51 2.62 0.52
C ALA A 23 -2.49 3.76 0.85
N LEU A 24 -3.70 3.77 0.27
CA LEU A 24 -4.73 4.76 0.62
C LEU A 24 -5.15 4.66 2.09
N PHE A 25 -5.28 3.45 2.64
CA PHE A 25 -5.55 3.27 4.06
C PHE A 25 -4.40 3.78 4.93
N ALA A 26 -3.15 3.51 4.55
CA ALA A 26 -1.98 4.05 5.24
C ALA A 26 -1.92 5.59 5.21
N LEU A 27 -2.39 6.20 4.13
CA LEU A 27 -2.54 7.67 4.01
C LEU A 27 -3.69 8.24 4.86
N GLY A 28 -4.57 7.41 5.43
CA GLY A 28 -5.71 7.85 6.24
C GLY A 28 -7.09 7.73 5.57
N CYS A 29 -7.23 6.95 4.50
CA CYS A 29 -8.54 6.67 3.91
C CYS A 29 -9.38 5.79 4.84
N GLU A 30 -10.53 6.28 5.30
CA GLU A 30 -11.47 5.49 6.12
C GLU A 30 -12.61 4.88 5.30
N TYR A 31 -12.43 4.77 3.98
CA TYR A 31 -13.34 4.05 3.08
C TYR A 31 -14.77 4.62 2.92
N TYR A 32 -14.91 5.95 2.93
CA TYR A 32 -16.18 6.66 2.66
C TYR A 32 -16.80 6.44 1.27
N ARG A 33 -16.05 5.86 0.31
CA ARG A 33 -16.48 5.66 -1.09
C ARG A 33 -17.04 6.92 -1.78
N ALA A 34 -16.61 8.11 -1.35
CA ALA A 34 -17.04 9.41 -1.88
C ALA A 34 -16.12 9.99 -2.97
N ARG A 35 -15.22 9.17 -3.54
CA ARG A 35 -14.23 9.60 -4.54
C ARG A 35 -14.89 10.13 -5.82
N ASN A 36 -15.98 9.50 -6.27
CA ASN A 36 -16.69 9.88 -7.50
C ASN A 36 -17.48 11.20 -7.37
N ARG A 37 -17.96 11.53 -6.17
CA ARG A 37 -18.72 12.77 -5.90
C ARG A 37 -17.84 13.99 -5.64
N GLY A 38 -16.54 13.78 -5.44
CA GLY A 38 -15.64 14.87 -5.05
C GLY A 38 -16.01 15.42 -3.66
N GLU A 39 -16.23 14.52 -2.70
CA GLU A 39 -16.62 14.84 -1.32
C GLU A 39 -15.82 14.01 -0.31
N CYS A 40 -14.61 13.59 -0.67
CA CYS A 40 -13.73 12.85 0.23
C CYS A 40 -13.46 13.69 1.50
N PRO A 41 -13.91 13.26 2.69
CA PRO A 41 -13.84 14.08 3.89
C PRO A 41 -12.41 14.24 4.41
N VAL A 42 -11.55 13.25 4.15
CA VAL A 42 -10.13 13.19 4.53
C VAL A 42 -9.19 13.88 3.54
N GLY A 43 -9.69 14.34 2.39
CA GLY A 43 -8.88 15.15 1.46
C GLY A 43 -7.96 14.39 0.50
N ILE A 44 -7.98 13.04 0.46
CA ILE A 44 -7.06 12.23 -0.38
C ILE A 44 -7.44 12.24 -1.86
N ALA A 45 -8.73 12.08 -2.18
CA ALA A 45 -9.21 11.91 -3.55
C ALA A 45 -10.19 13.04 -3.92
N ILE A 46 -9.69 14.28 -3.93
CA ILE A 46 -10.49 15.48 -4.11
C ILE A 46 -9.69 16.58 -4.84
N GLN A 47 -10.38 17.40 -5.64
CA GLN A 47 -9.80 18.56 -6.33
C GLN A 47 -10.22 19.91 -5.69
N LYS A 48 -11.22 19.91 -4.80
CA LYS A 48 -11.68 21.11 -4.09
C LYS A 48 -10.62 21.55 -3.05
N PRO A 49 -10.06 22.77 -3.13
CA PRO A 49 -8.96 23.21 -2.26
C PRO A 49 -9.27 23.15 -0.77
N VAL A 50 -10.50 23.50 -0.37
CA VAL A 50 -10.93 23.49 1.04
C VAL A 50 -10.91 22.08 1.63
N LEU A 51 -11.25 21.07 0.84
CA LEU A 51 -11.23 19.67 1.28
C LEU A 51 -9.84 19.07 1.19
N HIS A 52 -9.05 19.45 0.18
CA HIS A 52 -7.67 18.97 0.00
C HIS A 52 -6.77 19.36 1.19
N ARG A 53 -6.97 20.55 1.77
CA ARG A 53 -6.23 21.03 2.95
C ARG A 53 -6.43 20.20 4.21
N ARG A 54 -7.39 19.27 4.23
CA ARG A 54 -7.63 18.37 5.36
C ARG A 54 -6.63 17.23 5.43
N LEU A 55 -5.95 16.92 4.34
CA LEU A 55 -4.88 15.93 4.31
C LEU A 55 -3.61 16.52 4.93
N ASP A 56 -3.20 15.99 6.07
CA ASP A 56 -1.87 16.23 6.61
C ASP A 56 -0.84 15.40 5.82
N VAL A 57 -0.15 16.05 4.88
CA VAL A 57 0.81 15.41 3.97
C VAL A 57 2.02 14.87 4.74
N GLU A 58 2.49 15.58 5.76
CA GLU A 58 3.66 15.19 6.54
C GLU A 58 3.36 13.91 7.32
N ALA A 59 2.28 13.90 8.09
CA ALA A 59 1.86 12.71 8.84
C ALA A 59 1.56 11.53 7.91
N ALA A 60 0.83 11.77 6.81
CA ALA A 60 0.48 10.74 5.85
C ALA A 60 1.72 10.13 5.17
N SER A 61 2.74 10.94 4.89
CA SER A 61 4.01 10.46 4.30
C SER A 61 4.74 9.49 5.25
N VAL A 62 4.79 9.81 6.55
CA VAL A 62 5.43 8.98 7.58
C VAL A 62 4.66 7.67 7.74
N HIS A 63 3.33 7.71 7.76
CA HIS A 63 2.50 6.52 7.83
C HIS A 63 2.68 5.62 6.60
N LEU A 64 2.68 6.22 5.40
CA LEU A 64 2.89 5.48 4.16
C LEU A 64 4.28 4.83 4.11
N ALA A 65 5.33 5.56 4.49
CA ALA A 65 6.69 5.02 4.55
C ALA A 65 6.79 3.85 5.54
N THR A 66 6.19 4.00 6.72
CA THR A 66 6.14 2.95 7.74
C THR A 66 5.41 1.71 7.23
N PHE A 67 4.26 1.90 6.56
CA PHE A 67 3.49 0.82 5.96
C PHE A 67 4.27 0.08 4.87
N LEU A 68 4.93 0.81 3.96
CA LEU A 68 5.72 0.22 2.87
C LEU A 68 6.91 -0.55 3.41
N GLU A 69 7.63 0.00 4.39
CA GLU A 69 8.77 -0.68 5.01
C GLU A 69 8.32 -1.93 5.79
N GLY A 70 7.23 -1.85 6.55
CA GLY A 70 6.63 -3.01 7.22
C GLY A 70 6.19 -4.09 6.22
N THR A 71 5.60 -3.68 5.11
CA THR A 71 5.20 -4.59 4.03
C THR A 71 6.42 -5.26 3.39
N ARG A 72 7.47 -4.49 3.08
CA ARG A 72 8.74 -5.01 2.55
C ARG A 72 9.36 -6.07 3.46
N LYS A 73 9.47 -5.78 4.76
CA LYS A 73 9.99 -6.72 5.77
C LYS A 73 9.15 -8.00 5.82
N ARG A 74 7.82 -7.88 5.90
CA ARG A 74 6.92 -9.04 5.96
C ARG A 74 6.96 -9.87 4.68
N THR A 75 7.06 -9.25 3.51
CA THR A 75 7.23 -9.95 2.24
C THR A 75 8.55 -10.72 2.21
N ALA A 76 9.64 -10.14 2.71
CA ALA A 76 10.92 -10.83 2.83
C ALA A 76 10.84 -12.05 3.78
N THR A 77 10.25 -11.88 4.97
CA THR A 77 10.06 -13.00 5.92
C THR A 77 9.16 -14.08 5.36
N CYS A 78 8.05 -13.70 4.72
CA CYS A 78 7.12 -14.65 4.10
C CYS A 78 7.79 -15.41 2.94
N ARG A 79 8.60 -14.71 2.12
CA ARG A 79 9.39 -15.33 1.06
C ARG A 79 10.36 -16.38 1.60
N GLU A 80 11.14 -16.02 2.63
CA GLU A 80 12.09 -16.94 3.26
C GLU A 80 11.37 -18.17 3.85
N ALA A 81 10.21 -17.98 4.48
CA ALA A 81 9.42 -19.07 5.05
C ALA A 81 8.82 -20.00 3.99
N SER A 82 8.37 -19.47 2.84
CA SER A 82 7.71 -20.26 1.79
C SER A 82 8.68 -20.98 0.84
N PHE A 83 9.81 -20.36 0.49
CA PHE A 83 10.69 -20.86 -0.59
C PHE A 83 12.16 -21.00 -0.17
N GLY A 84 12.50 -20.72 1.09
CA GLY A 84 13.88 -20.68 1.56
C GLY A 84 14.69 -19.51 0.98
N ARG A 85 15.92 -19.33 1.48
CA ARG A 85 16.79 -18.21 1.10
C ARG A 85 17.44 -18.34 -0.30
N ARG A 86 17.20 -19.44 -1.03
CA ARG A 86 17.94 -19.88 -2.23
C ARG A 86 17.07 -20.19 -3.47
N SER A 87 15.83 -19.73 -3.57
CA SER A 87 15.04 -20.00 -4.79
C SER A 87 15.63 -19.27 -6.01
N ARG A 88 16.04 -20.04 -7.03
CA ARG A 88 16.59 -19.55 -8.32
C ARG A 88 15.56 -18.86 -9.22
N ALA A 89 14.29 -18.83 -8.83
CA ALA A 89 13.21 -18.23 -9.60
C ALA A 89 13.23 -16.68 -9.63
N TRP A 90 14.31 -16.06 -9.12
CA TRP A 90 14.38 -14.64 -8.73
C TRP A 90 15.75 -14.00 -8.97
N SER A 91 16.59 -14.61 -9.81
CA SER A 91 17.90 -14.10 -10.27
C SER A 91 17.87 -13.92 -11.77
#